data_AF-A0A835XSD8-F1
#
_entry.id   AF-A0A835XSD8-F1
#
_cell.length_a   1.000
_cell.length_b   1.000
_cell.length_c   1.000
_cell.angle_alpha   90.00
_cell.angle_beta   90.00
_cell.angle_gamma   90.00
#
_symmetry.space_group_name_H-M   'P 1'
#
loop_
_entity.id
_entity.type
_entity.pdbx_description
1 polymer ?
#
loop_
_entity_poly.entity_id
_entity_poly.type
_entity_poly.pdbx_seq_one_letter_code
_entity_poly.pdbx_strand_id
1 'polypeptide(L)'
;MLHSNRSAAHLQLGNKEAALADAQKAVELSPPDFQMSHIRLIDCLYALGRYAEAAEACRRADEKDSSFRFRSEFPAIKRALQAAGQLV
;
A
#
# COMPACT_ATOMS: atom_id res chain seq x y z
N MET A 1 12.20 4.08 -4.43
CA MET A 1 11.68 5.45 -4.60
C MET A 1 11.06 5.72 -5.99
N LEU A 2 11.78 5.53 -7.10
CA LEU A 2 11.25 5.81 -8.46
C LEU A 2 9.91 5.11 -8.76
N HIS A 3 9.84 3.79 -8.53
CA HIS A 3 8.60 3.02 -8.73
C HIS A 3 7.45 3.48 -7.83
N SER A 4 7.73 3.97 -6.61
CA SER A 4 6.69 4.49 -5.71
C SER A 4 6.03 5.76 -6.26
N ASN A 5 6.84 6.67 -6.84
CA ASN A 5 6.33 7.89 -7.47
C ASN A 5 5.56 7.57 -8.76
N ARG A 6 6.08 6.63 -9.58
CA ARG A 6 5.42 6.21 -10.82
C ARG A 6 4.10 5.49 -10.56
N SER A 7 4.05 4.64 -9.52
CA SER A 7 2.83 4.01 -9.03
C SER A 7 1.76 5.06 -8.69
N ALA A 8 2.12 6.08 -7.91
CA ALA A 8 1.20 7.15 -7.55
C ALA A 8 0.67 7.91 -8.78
N ALA A 9 1.54 8.21 -9.75
CA ALA A 9 1.13 8.86 -10.99
C ALA A 9 0.15 7.98 -11.81
N HIS A 10 0.46 6.69 -11.95
CA HIS A 10 -0.45 5.75 -12.61
C HIS A 10 -1.81 5.65 -11.90
N LEU A 11 -1.83 5.67 -10.57
CA LEU A 11 -3.06 5.62 -9.80
C LEU A 11 -3.93 6.87 -10.03
N GLN A 12 -3.33 8.06 -10.05
CA GLN A 12 -4.03 9.31 -10.36
C GLN A 12 -4.58 9.34 -11.79
N LEU A 13 -3.90 8.68 -12.73
CA LEU A 13 -4.34 8.53 -14.12
C LEU A 13 -5.38 7.42 -14.31
N GLY A 14 -5.76 6.70 -13.25
CA GLY A 14 -6.71 5.58 -13.33
C GLY A 14 -6.12 4.27 -13.86
N ASN A 15 -4.81 4.22 -14.14
CA ASN A 15 -4.10 3.04 -14.64
C ASN A 15 -3.74 2.11 -13.46
N LYS A 16 -4.75 1.57 -12.79
CA LYS A 16 -4.61 0.88 -11.49
C LYS A 16 -3.73 -0.36 -11.54
N GLU A 17 -3.77 -1.13 -12.62
CA GLU A 17 -2.97 -2.34 -12.80
C GLU A 17 -1.48 -2.00 -12.98
N ALA A 18 -1.18 -0.96 -13.75
CA ALA A 18 0.18 -0.44 -13.90
C ALA A 18 0.70 0.13 -12.57
N ALA A 19 -0.16 0.85 -11.84
CA ALA A 19 0.15 1.36 -10.52
C ALA A 19 0.51 0.24 -9.53
N LEU A 20 -0.24 -0.87 -9.58
CA LEU A 20 0.02 -2.05 -8.76
C LEU A 20 1.37 -2.70 -9.09
N ALA A 21 1.67 -2.90 -10.37
CA ALA A 21 2.94 -3.50 -10.80
C ALA A 21 4.14 -2.66 -10.29
N ASP A 22 4.02 -1.33 -10.38
CA ASP A 22 5.03 -0.43 -9.83
C ASP A 22 5.10 -0.46 -8.30
N ALA A 23 3.96 -0.53 -7.61
CA ALA A 23 3.96 -0.62 -6.15
C ALA A 23 4.62 -1.92 -5.65
N GLN A 24 4.37 -3.05 -6.32
CA GLN A 24 5.03 -4.33 -6.03
C GLN A 24 6.54 -4.21 -6.24
N LYS A 25 6.97 -3.65 -7.37
CA LYS A 25 8.39 -3.41 -7.63
C LYS A 25 9.02 -2.47 -6.61
N ALA A 26 8.28 -1.46 -6.16
CA ALA A 26 8.74 -0.56 -5.10
C ALA A 26 8.97 -1.32 -3.80
N VAL A 27 8.07 -2.22 -3.38
CA VAL A 27 8.25 -3.04 -2.16
C VAL A 27 9.43 -4.00 -2.28
N GLU A 28 9.64 -4.61 -3.46
CA GLU A 28 10.77 -5.52 -3.70
C GLU A 28 12.13 -4.84 -3.61
N LEU A 29 12.24 -3.64 -4.19
CA LEU A 29 13.52 -2.94 -4.35
C LEU A 29 13.86 -2.01 -3.20
N SER A 30 12.88 -1.67 -2.35
CA SER A 30 13.10 -0.68 -1.32
C SER A 30 13.58 -1.31 -0.02
N PRO A 31 14.44 -0.59 0.73
CA PRO A 31 14.81 -0.97 2.09
C PRO A 31 13.58 -1.25 2.97
N PRO A 32 13.68 -2.16 3.96
CA PRO A 32 12.59 -2.50 4.89
C PRO A 32 11.91 -1.30 5.56
N ASP A 33 12.67 -0.25 5.84
CA ASP A 33 12.26 0.99 6.49
C ASP A 33 11.64 2.02 5.52
N PHE A 34 11.52 1.71 4.24
CA PHE A 34 10.84 2.61 3.29
C PHE A 34 9.34 2.29 3.24
N GLN A 35 8.59 2.78 4.24
CA GLN A 35 7.17 2.47 4.44
C GLN A 35 6.28 2.97 3.29
N MET A 36 6.72 4.00 2.55
CA MET A 36 5.96 4.55 1.41
C MET A 36 5.71 3.51 0.32
N SER A 37 6.60 2.53 0.13
CA SER A 37 6.39 1.41 -0.81
C SER A 37 5.15 0.61 -0.43
N HIS A 38 5.00 0.32 0.86
CA HIS A 38 3.91 -0.46 1.41
C HIS A 38 2.60 0.31 1.33
N ILE A 39 2.61 1.62 1.64
CA ILE A 39 1.44 2.49 1.49
C ILE A 39 0.95 2.49 0.04
N ARG A 40 1.84 2.64 -0.95
CA ARG A 40 1.45 2.59 -2.37
C ARG A 40 0.84 1.26 -2.77
N LEU A 41 1.39 0.15 -2.26
CA LEU A 41 0.84 -1.17 -2.54
C LEU A 41 -0.58 -1.31 -2.00
N ILE A 42 -0.81 -0.86 -0.76
CA ILE A 42 -2.13 -0.88 -0.12
C ILE A 42 -3.12 0.00 -0.89
N ASP A 43 -2.73 1.22 -1.25
CA ASP A 43 -3.57 2.15 -2.03
C ASP A 43 -3.97 1.55 -3.39
N CYS A 44 -3.03 0.93 -4.10
CA CYS A 44 -3.29 0.31 -5.41
C CYS A 44 -4.23 -0.90 -5.29
N LEU A 45 -3.99 -1.78 -4.31
CA LEU A 45 -4.86 -2.94 -4.06
C LEU A 45 -6.27 -2.50 -3.67
N TYR A 46 -6.39 -1.47 -2.84
CA TYR A 46 -7.67 -0.88 -2.47
C TYR A 46 -8.40 -0.28 -3.68
N ALA A 47 -7.71 0.49 -4.51
CA ALA A 47 -8.30 1.09 -5.71
C ALA A 47 -8.79 0.05 -6.73
N LEU A 48 -8.17 -1.14 -6.75
CA LEU A 48 -8.57 -2.30 -7.56
C LEU A 48 -9.72 -3.11 -6.94
N GLY A 49 -10.20 -2.76 -5.74
CA GLY A 49 -11.20 -3.53 -5.01
C GLY A 49 -10.65 -4.82 -4.39
N ARG A 50 -9.32 -5.02 -4.40
CA ARG A 50 -8.63 -6.20 -3.86
C ARG A 50 -8.39 -6.03 -2.36
N TYR A 51 -9.48 -5.85 -1.61
CA TYR A 51 -9.43 -5.42 -0.20
C TYR A 51 -8.73 -6.44 0.71
N ALA A 52 -8.95 -7.74 0.50
CA ALA A 52 -8.29 -8.79 1.28
C ALA A 52 -6.76 -8.75 1.14
N GLU A 53 -6.28 -8.48 -0.07
CA GLU A 53 -4.85 -8.37 -0.33
C GLU A 53 -4.27 -7.07 0.21
N ALA A 54 -5.02 -5.97 0.17
CA ALA A 54 -4.64 -4.72 0.79
C ALA A 54 -4.50 -4.87 2.33
N ALA A 55 -5.39 -5.64 2.95
CA ALA A 55 -5.32 -5.96 4.37
C ALA A 55 -4.10 -6.81 4.72
N GLU A 56 -3.79 -7.81 3.90
CA GLU A 56 -2.57 -8.61 4.05
C GLU A 56 -1.31 -7.77 3.88
N ALA A 57 -1.27 -6.87 2.89
CA ALA A 57 -0.15 -5.96 2.69
C ALA A 57 0.06 -5.02 3.90
N CYS A 58 -1.03 -4.56 4.53
CA CYS A 58 -0.99 -3.76 5.74
C CYS A 58 -0.41 -4.53 6.94
N ARG A 59 -0.85 -5.79 7.15
CA ARG A 59 -0.29 -6.65 8.22
C ARG A 59 1.20 -6.91 8.01
N ARG A 60 1.59 -7.27 6.80
CA ARG A 60 3.00 -7.53 6.46
C ARG A 60 3.89 -6.29 6.62
N ALA A 61 3.38 -5.10 6.34
CA ALA A 61 4.12 -3.86 6.54
C ALA A 61 4.43 -3.63 8.03
N ASP A 62 3.44 -3.88 8.88
CA ASP A 62 3.56 -3.76 10.33
C ASP A 62 4.41 -4.86 10.99
N GLU A 63 4.32 -6.10 10.51
CA GLU A 63 5.20 -7.19 10.95
C GLU A 63 6.67 -6.92 10.61
N LYS A 64 6.92 -6.34 9.43
CA LYS A 64 8.28 -6.02 8.96
C LYS A 64 8.86 -4.79 9.66
N ASP A 65 8.02 -3.81 9.93
CA ASP A 65 8.37 -2.58 10.61
C ASP A 65 7.20 -2.11 11.49
N SER A 66 7.29 -2.39 12.79
CA SER A 66 6.23 -2.01 13.74
C SER A 66 6.07 -0.50 13.89
N SER A 67 7.00 0.32 13.37
CA SER A 67 6.81 1.76 13.30
C SER A 67 5.77 2.18 12.27
N PHE A 68 5.40 1.27 11.35
CA PHE A 68 4.34 1.47 10.36
C PHE A 68 3.01 1.92 10.98
N ARG A 69 2.63 1.37 12.14
CA ARG A 69 1.42 1.76 12.88
C ARG A 69 1.39 3.22 13.33
N PHE A 70 2.55 3.85 13.49
CA PHE A 70 2.66 5.26 13.92
C PHE A 70 2.71 6.23 12.74
N ARG A 71 2.66 5.74 11.50
CA ARG A 71 2.57 6.58 10.31
C ARG A 71 1.25 7.35 10.28
N SER A 72 1.31 8.58 9.80
CA SER A 72 0.14 9.46 9.63
C SER A 72 -0.96 8.85 8.74
N GLU A 73 -0.57 7.99 7.81
CA GLU A 73 -1.44 7.35 6.82
C GLU A 73 -2.17 6.12 7.39
N PHE A 74 -1.61 5.49 8.42
CA PHE A 74 -2.10 4.23 8.97
C PHE A 74 -3.57 4.30 9.45
N PRO A 75 -4.02 5.34 10.19
CA PRO A 75 -5.42 5.44 10.59
C PRO A 75 -6.40 5.51 9.41
N ALA A 76 -6.01 6.17 8.31
CA ALA A 76 -6.84 6.28 7.12
C ALA A 76 -6.94 4.92 6.39
N ILE A 77 -5.81 4.24 6.22
CA ILE A 77 -5.73 2.88 5.66
C ILE A 77 -6.62 1.93 6.47
N LYS A 78 -6.46 1.94 7.79
CA LYS A 78 -7.24 1.08 8.69
C LYS A 78 -8.74 1.31 8.54
N ARG A 79 -9.19 2.56 8.55
CA ARG A 79 -10.61 2.91 8.37
C ARG A 79 -11.14 2.46 7.01
N ALA A 80 -10.38 2.66 5.94
CA ALA A 80 -10.77 2.26 4.59
C ALA A 80 -10.95 0.74 4.50
N LEU A 81 -10.00 -0.02 5.03
CA LEU A 81 -10.06 -1.48 5.03
C LEU A 81 -11.19 -2.03 5.92
N GLN A 82 -11.43 -1.42 7.08
CA GLN A 82 -12.56 -1.76 7.94
C GLN A 82 -13.91 -1.49 7.25
N ALA A 83 -14.05 -0.37 6.55
CA ALA A 83 -15.24 -0.06 5.76
C ALA A 83 -15.46 -1.07 4.62
N ALA A 84 -14.38 -1.65 4.10
CA ALA A 84 -14.40 -2.75 3.13
C ALA A 84 -14.53 -4.16 3.77
N GLY A 85 -14.86 -4.24 5.06
CA GLY A 85 -15.09 -5.49 5.78
C GLY A 85 -13.82 -6.27 6.13
N GLN A 86 -12.65 -5.65 6.08
CA GLN A 86 -11.37 -6.29 6.38
C GLN A 86 -10.87 -5.98 7.79
N LEU A 87 -10.13 -6.94 8.36
CA LEU A 87 -9.48 -6.79 9.67
C LEU A 87 -7.99 -6.48 9.48
N VAL A 88 -7.55 -5.35 10.05
CA VAL A 88 -6.19 -4.83 10.06
C VAL A 88 -5.86 -4.09 11.35
#